data_AF-A0A0A9YCE3-F1
#
_entry.id   AF-A0A0A9YCE3-F1
#
_cell.length_a   1.000
_cell.length_b   1.000
_cell.length_c   1.000
_cell.angle_alpha   90.00
_cell.angle_beta   90.00
_cell.angle_gamma   90.00
#
_symmetry.space_group_name_H-M   'P 1'
#
loop_
_entity.id
_entity.type
_entity.pdbx_description
1 polymer ?
#
loop_
_entity_poly.entity_id
_entity_poly.type
_entity_poly.pdbx_seq_one_letter_code
_entity_poly.pdbx_strand_id
1 'polypeptide(L)'
;MVGAACCYALFHDHFIAAEATLKPGETMASKYSGLFCTYPNISNKYAVWSEFICTLCLLLVIMGINDERMTPATQHKPIAIGILVFLIGLCPGWCTGYAMNPARDFGPRLVTVFLWGSEPLTLNDHYFVVPLLVPFLGAFAGVLLYVLTVVSKVKV
;
A
#
# COMPACT_ATOMS: atom_id res chain seq x y z
N MET A 1 -8.33 10.03 -2.28
CA MET A 1 -9.76 10.13 -2.66
C MET A 1 -9.93 10.72 -4.05
N VAL A 2 -9.51 11.97 -4.31
CA VAL A 2 -9.67 12.62 -5.63
C VAL A 2 -9.10 11.78 -6.77
N GLY A 3 -7.87 11.27 -6.65
CA GLY A 3 -7.28 10.41 -7.68
C GLY A 3 -8.10 9.15 -7.99
N ALA A 4 -8.65 8.49 -6.97
CA ALA A 4 -9.54 7.34 -7.15
C ALA A 4 -10.86 7.72 -7.85
N ALA A 5 -11.47 8.84 -7.45
CA ALA A 5 -12.68 9.35 -8.10
C ALA A 5 -12.42 9.72 -9.57
N CYS A 6 -11.29 10.34 -9.88
CA CYS A 6 -10.88 10.63 -11.26
C CYS A 6 -10.67 9.34 -12.07
N CYS A 7 -10.02 8.32 -11.51
CA CYS A 7 -9.86 7.03 -12.18
C CYS A 7 -11.22 6.36 -12.44
N TYR A 8 -12.12 6.37 -11.46
CA TYR A 8 -13.46 5.83 -11.66
C TYR A 8 -14.21 6.58 -12.77
N ALA A 9 -14.16 7.91 -12.77
CA ALA A 9 -14.78 8.73 -13.82
C ALA A 9 -14.20 8.45 -15.21
N LEU A 10 -12.87 8.28 -15.31
CA LEU A 10 -12.19 7.96 -16.57
C LEU A 10 -12.62 6.60 -17.13
N PHE A 11 -12.84 5.60 -16.27
CA PHE A 11 -13.21 4.24 -16.65
C PHE A 11 -14.70 3.93 -16.42
N HIS A 12 -15.54 4.96 -16.28
CA HIS A 12 -16.94 4.83 -15.86
C HIS A 12 -17.72 3.83 -16.71
N ASP A 13 -17.64 3.94 -18.04
CA ASP A 13 -18.36 3.06 -18.96
C ASP A 13 -17.90 1.59 -18.85
N HIS A 14 -16.63 1.37 -18.52
CA HIS A 14 -16.09 0.02 -18.28
C HIS A 14 -16.65 -0.56 -16.98
N PHE A 15 -16.85 0.25 -15.94
CA PHE A 15 -17.46 -0.20 -14.69
C PHE A 15 -18.95 -0.54 -14.89
N ILE A 16 -19.69 0.24 -15.68
CA ILE A 16 -21.09 -0.10 -16.04
C ILE A 16 -21.14 -1.42 -16.81
N ALA A 17 -20.29 -1.57 -17.83
CA ALA A 17 -20.22 -2.81 -18.59
C ALA A 17 -19.83 -4.01 -17.71
N ALA A 18 -18.90 -3.81 -16.77
CA ALA A 18 -18.46 -4.84 -15.83
C ALA A 18 -19.60 -5.29 -14.90
N GLU A 19 -20.41 -4.34 -14.39
CA GLU A 19 -21.55 -4.64 -13.52
C GLU A 19 -22.57 -5.56 -14.20
N ALA A 20 -22.82 -5.35 -15.50
CA ALA A 20 -23.71 -6.20 -16.29
C ALA A 20 -23.18 -7.64 -16.50
N THR A 21 -21.91 -7.90 -16.19
CA THR A 21 -21.25 -9.22 -16.37
C THR A 21 -20.98 -9.94 -15.04
N LEU A 22 -21.47 -9.42 -13.92
CA LEU A 22 -21.33 -10.06 -12.62
C LEU A 22 -22.02 -11.43 -12.59
N LYS A 23 -21.33 -12.42 -12.00
CA LYS A 23 -21.90 -13.74 -11.76
C LYS A 23 -22.73 -13.74 -10.47
N PRO A 24 -23.66 -14.71 -10.30
CA PRO A 24 -24.39 -14.86 -9.04
C PRO A 24 -23.43 -14.95 -7.84
N GLY A 25 -23.63 -14.09 -6.84
CA GLY A 25 -22.79 -14.01 -5.63
C GLY A 25 -21.59 -13.08 -5.74
N GLU A 26 -21.29 -12.51 -6.91
CA GLU A 26 -20.30 -11.44 -7.06
C GLU A 26 -20.94 -10.07 -6.88
N THR A 27 -20.18 -9.13 -6.34
CA THR A 27 -20.55 -7.72 -6.24
C THR A 27 -19.48 -6.85 -6.90
N MET A 28 -19.83 -5.62 -7.26
CA MET A 28 -18.82 -4.66 -7.75
C MET A 28 -17.71 -4.45 -6.72
N ALA A 29 -18.07 -4.38 -5.43
CA ALA A 29 -17.11 -4.20 -4.35
C ALA A 29 -16.13 -5.39 -4.23
N SER A 30 -16.63 -6.63 -4.18
CA SER A 30 -15.79 -7.82 -4.01
C SER A 30 -14.88 -8.09 -5.21
N LYS A 31 -15.31 -7.76 -6.43
CA LYS A 31 -14.57 -8.06 -7.66
C LYS A 31 -13.64 -6.94 -8.12
N TYR A 32 -14.04 -5.67 -7.95
CA TYR A 32 -13.35 -4.54 -8.57
C TYR A 32 -12.73 -3.53 -7.59
N SER A 33 -12.98 -3.62 -6.28
CA SER A 33 -12.33 -2.71 -5.31
C SER A 33 -10.81 -2.86 -5.28
N GLY A 34 -10.27 -4.01 -5.69
CA GLY A 34 -8.83 -4.25 -5.82
C GLY A 34 -8.10 -3.31 -6.79
N LEU A 35 -8.83 -2.63 -7.68
CA LEU A 35 -8.28 -1.59 -8.56
C LEU A 35 -7.94 -0.30 -7.81
N PHE A 36 -8.58 -0.06 -6.68
CA PHE A 36 -8.48 1.20 -5.93
C PHE A 36 -7.70 1.03 -4.63
N CYS A 37 -7.98 -0.05 -3.89
CA CYS A 37 -7.39 -0.38 -2.60
C CYS A 37 -6.92 -1.84 -2.59
N THR A 38 -6.18 -2.24 -1.55
CA THR A 38 -5.57 -3.56 -1.50
C THR A 38 -6.44 -4.58 -0.78
N TYR A 39 -6.29 -5.84 -1.18
CA TYR A 39 -6.92 -6.99 -0.54
C TYR A 39 -5.88 -8.12 -0.43
N PRO A 40 -5.95 -8.97 0.60
CA PRO A 40 -4.92 -9.94 0.86
C PRO A 40 -5.15 -11.22 0.05
N ASN A 41 -4.07 -11.79 -0.49
CA ASN A 41 -4.05 -13.13 -1.07
C ASN A 41 -3.63 -14.21 -0.05
N ILE A 42 -3.28 -13.80 1.16
CA ILE A 42 -2.87 -14.63 2.29
C ILE A 42 -3.76 -14.32 3.50
N SER A 43 -3.66 -15.11 4.57
CA SER A 43 -4.46 -14.82 5.78
C SER A 43 -4.06 -13.48 6.41
N ASN A 44 -5.03 -12.80 7.05
CA ASN A 44 -4.81 -11.49 7.68
C ASN A 44 -3.66 -11.51 8.70
N LYS A 45 -3.45 -12.63 9.39
CA LYS A 45 -2.31 -12.82 10.31
C LYS A 45 -0.96 -12.64 9.59
N TYR A 46 -0.79 -13.24 8.41
CA TYR A 46 0.43 -13.09 7.64
C TYR A 46 0.47 -11.79 6.84
N ALA A 47 -0.69 -11.23 6.48
CA ALA A 47 -0.77 -9.93 5.84
C ALA A 47 -0.25 -8.80 6.74
N VAL A 48 -0.51 -8.86 8.04
CA VAL A 48 0.10 -7.95 9.04
C VAL A 48 1.62 -7.99 8.96
N TRP A 49 2.23 -9.17 8.93
CA TRP A 49 3.69 -9.29 8.81
C TRP A 49 4.20 -8.76 7.47
N SER A 50 3.49 -9.04 6.38
CA SER A 50 3.85 -8.57 5.06
C SER A 50 3.84 -7.04 4.98
N GLU A 51 2.76 -6.37 5.40
CA GLU A 51 2.67 -4.90 5.42
C GLU A 51 3.70 -4.27 6.37
N PHE A 52 3.95 -4.89 7.52
CA PHE A 52 4.97 -4.44 8.47
C PHE A 52 6.36 -4.46 7.83
N ILE A 53 6.77 -5.59 7.25
CA ILE A 53 8.10 -5.76 6.64
C ILE A 53 8.26 -4.86 5.41
N CYS A 54 7.23 -4.76 4.55
CA CYS A 54 7.25 -3.87 3.39
C CYS A 54 7.50 -2.43 3.80
N THR A 55 6.75 -1.94 4.80
CA THR A 55 6.86 -0.55 5.26
C THR A 55 8.17 -0.32 6.03
N LEU A 56 8.63 -1.29 6.82
CA LEU A 56 9.94 -1.25 7.48
C LEU A 56 11.06 -1.07 6.46
N CYS A 57 11.10 -1.92 5.43
CA CYS A 57 12.09 -1.82 4.37
C CYS A 57 11.99 -0.50 3.61
N LEU A 58 10.76 -0.05 3.30
CA LEU A 58 10.52 1.22 2.64
C LEU A 58 11.16 2.38 3.41
N LEU A 59 10.86 2.52 4.71
CA LEU A 59 11.36 3.64 5.50
C LEU A 59 12.84 3.53 5.83
N LEU A 60 13.34 2.31 6.10
CA LEU A 60 14.77 2.09 6.32
C LEU A 60 15.61 2.55 5.13
N VAL A 61 15.19 2.18 3.91
CA VAL A 61 15.93 2.54 2.69
C VAL A 61 15.72 4.01 2.32
N ILE A 62 14.52 4.57 2.50
CA ILE A 62 14.28 6.02 2.31
C ILE A 62 15.19 6.86 3.21
N MET A 63 15.42 6.45 4.46
CA MET A 63 16.36 7.14 5.34
C MET A 63 17.78 7.11 4.74
N GLY A 64 18.25 5.94 4.29
CA GLY A 64 19.56 5.80 3.66
C GLY A 64 19.73 6.60 2.37
N ILE A 65 18.69 6.68 1.53
CA ILE A 65 18.68 7.47 0.29
C ILE A 65 18.85 8.98 0.58
N ASN A 66 18.33 9.44 1.72
CA ASN A 66 18.28 10.85 2.09
C ASN A 66 19.42 11.31 3.00
N ASP A 67 20.12 10.39 3.68
CA ASP A 67 21.17 10.73 4.63
C ASP A 67 22.45 11.22 3.93
N GLU A 68 22.80 12.48 4.19
CA GLU A 68 23.99 13.13 3.62
C GLU A 68 25.31 12.58 4.17
N ARG A 69 25.27 11.88 5.30
CA ARG A 69 26.45 11.23 5.88
C ARG A 69 26.76 9.88 5.23
N MET A 70 25.87 9.40 4.36
CA MET A 70 26.02 8.18 3.56
C MET A 70 26.40 8.54 2.12
N THR A 71 26.15 7.64 1.17
CA THR A 71 26.19 7.93 -0.28
C THR A 71 24.76 8.21 -0.76
N PRO A 72 24.20 9.41 -0.53
CA PRO A 72 22.82 9.70 -0.89
C PRO A 72 22.64 9.69 -2.41
N ALA A 73 21.42 9.43 -2.87
CA ALA A 73 21.09 9.48 -4.29
C ALA A 73 21.11 10.92 -4.87
N THR A 74 21.54 11.92 -4.10
CA THR A 74 21.65 13.36 -4.44
C THR A 74 20.52 13.88 -5.35
N GLN A 75 20.73 13.96 -6.66
CA GLN A 75 19.78 14.48 -7.66
C GLN A 75 18.75 13.44 -8.14
N HIS A 76 18.93 12.17 -7.78
CA HIS A 76 18.14 11.03 -8.23
C HIS A 76 17.27 10.42 -7.13
N LYS A 77 17.08 11.12 -6.01
CA LYS A 77 16.24 10.65 -4.87
C LYS A 77 14.84 10.17 -5.33
N PRO A 78 14.08 10.89 -6.18
CA PRO A 78 12.76 10.42 -6.62
C PRO A 78 12.82 9.11 -7.42
N ILE A 79 13.82 8.98 -8.30
CA ILE A 79 14.03 7.77 -9.12
C ILE A 79 14.40 6.59 -8.22
N ALA A 80 15.30 6.79 -7.26
CA ALA A 80 15.71 5.77 -6.30
C ALA A 80 14.52 5.28 -5.45
N ILE A 81 13.67 6.20 -4.98
CA ILE A 81 12.45 5.85 -4.23
C ILE A 81 11.46 5.11 -5.14
N GLY A 82 11.31 5.51 -6.41
CA GLY A 82 10.46 4.81 -7.37
C GLY A 82 10.92 3.37 -7.61
N ILE A 83 12.22 3.16 -7.80
CA ILE A 83 12.83 1.82 -7.93
C ILE A 83 12.62 1.00 -6.66
N LEU A 84 12.79 1.59 -5.48
CA LEU A 84 12.53 0.92 -4.21
C LEU A 84 11.09 0.42 -4.11
N VAL A 85 10.11 1.29 -4.39
CA VAL A 85 8.68 0.91 -4.37
C VAL A 85 8.40 -0.19 -5.40
N PHE A 86 8.98 -0.10 -6.59
CA PHE A 86 8.87 -1.13 -7.62
C PHE A 86 9.41 -2.49 -7.16
N LEU A 87 10.60 -2.53 -6.54
CA LEU A 87 11.19 -3.77 -6.03
C LEU A 87 10.37 -4.38 -4.88
N ILE A 88 9.78 -3.55 -4.02
CA ILE A 88 8.84 -4.04 -2.98
C ILE A 88 7.56 -4.60 -3.63
N GLY A 89 7.10 -3.99 -4.72
CA GLY A 89 5.98 -4.53 -5.50
C GLY A 89 6.28 -5.90 -6.12
N LEU A 90 7.52 -6.13 -6.57
CA LEU A 90 7.92 -7.40 -7.19
C LEU A 90 8.07 -8.56 -6.20
N CYS A 91 8.59 -8.29 -4.99
CA CYS A 91 8.92 -9.35 -4.03
C CYS A 91 7.69 -9.74 -3.16
N PRO A 92 7.30 -8.97 -2.12
CA PRO A 92 6.13 -9.26 -1.30
C PRO A 92 4.80 -8.80 -1.91
N GLY A 93 4.80 -8.09 -3.04
CA GLY A 93 3.59 -7.40 -3.49
C GLY A 93 2.39 -8.28 -3.82
N TRP A 94 2.62 -9.53 -4.22
CA TRP A 94 1.54 -10.51 -4.43
C TRP A 94 0.76 -10.84 -3.15
N CYS A 95 1.38 -10.76 -1.97
CA CYS A 95 0.77 -11.17 -0.71
C CYS A 95 -0.38 -10.24 -0.29
N THR A 96 -0.16 -8.92 -0.35
CA THR A 96 -1.05 -7.91 0.23
C THR A 96 -1.34 -6.73 -0.68
N GLY A 97 -0.73 -6.66 -1.87
CA GLY A 97 -0.77 -5.48 -2.72
C GLY A 97 0.13 -4.33 -2.26
N TYR A 98 1.06 -4.60 -1.31
CA TYR A 98 2.08 -3.66 -0.82
C TYR A 98 1.51 -2.26 -0.51
N ALA A 99 0.50 -2.20 0.36
CA ALA A 99 -0.19 -0.95 0.64
C ALA A 99 0.80 0.10 1.19
N MET A 100 1.56 -0.26 2.23
CA MET A 100 2.65 0.50 2.88
C MET A 100 2.33 1.93 3.35
N ASN A 101 1.13 2.43 3.03
CA ASN A 101 0.73 3.81 3.16
C ASN A 101 -0.80 3.83 3.39
N PRO A 102 -1.23 4.24 4.60
CA PRO A 102 -2.65 4.30 4.93
C PRO A 102 -3.47 5.19 3.99
N ALA A 103 -2.91 6.30 3.50
CA ALA A 103 -3.59 7.20 2.57
C ALA A 103 -3.78 6.60 1.16
N ARG A 104 -2.83 5.74 0.73
CA ARG A 104 -2.87 5.01 -0.55
C ARG A 104 -3.95 3.93 -0.57
N ASP A 105 -4.34 3.42 0.59
CA ASP A 105 -5.38 2.39 0.72
C ASP A 105 -6.73 2.97 1.16
N PHE A 106 -6.77 3.65 2.30
CA PHE A 106 -8.02 4.04 2.95
C PHE A 106 -8.79 5.09 2.16
N GLY A 107 -8.09 6.07 1.58
CA GLY A 107 -8.72 7.11 0.77
C GLY A 107 -9.48 6.54 -0.45
N PRO A 108 -8.81 5.77 -1.33
CA PRO A 108 -9.49 5.06 -2.42
C PRO A 108 -10.57 4.09 -1.95
N ARG A 109 -10.36 3.38 -0.83
CA ARG A 109 -11.37 2.48 -0.26
C ARG A 109 -12.64 3.21 0.15
N LEU A 110 -12.56 4.40 0.72
CA LEU A 110 -13.76 5.20 1.01
C LEU A 110 -14.51 5.58 -0.27
N VAL A 111 -13.81 5.82 -1.38
CA VAL A 111 -14.46 6.06 -2.68
C VAL A 111 -15.23 4.82 -3.12
N THR A 112 -14.66 3.62 -3.02
CA THR A 112 -15.39 2.38 -3.35
C THR A 112 -16.55 2.12 -2.40
N VAL A 113 -16.47 2.59 -1.15
CA VAL A 113 -17.61 2.56 -0.22
C VAL A 113 -18.76 3.45 -0.67
N PHE A 114 -18.46 4.68 -1.11
CA PHE A 114 -19.50 5.58 -1.64
C PHE A 114 -20.13 5.06 -2.94
N LEU A 115 -19.36 4.33 -3.76
CA LEU A 115 -19.84 3.78 -5.03
C LEU A 115 -20.61 2.47 -4.86
N TRP A 116 -20.14 1.57 -4.01
CA TRP A 116 -20.57 0.16 -3.98
C TRP A 116 -21.01 -0.34 -2.60
N GLY A 117 -21.23 0.56 -1.64
CA GLY A 117 -21.72 0.23 -0.29
C GLY A 117 -20.63 -0.16 0.70
N SER A 118 -20.99 -0.65 1.88
CA SER A 118 -20.04 -0.86 2.99
C SER A 118 -19.09 -2.06 2.84
N GLU A 119 -19.34 -2.91 1.85
CA GLU A 119 -18.60 -4.16 1.65
C GLU A 119 -17.05 -4.00 1.59
N PRO A 120 -16.47 -2.96 0.97
CA PRO A 120 -15.02 -2.73 0.99
C PRO A 120 -14.37 -2.62 2.37
N LEU A 121 -15.16 -2.37 3.42
CA LEU A 121 -14.73 -2.33 4.83
C LEU A 121 -14.95 -3.67 5.56
N THR A 122 -15.78 -4.56 5.05
CA THR A 122 -16.08 -5.85 5.70
C THR A 122 -15.39 -7.03 5.03
N LEU A 123 -14.98 -6.89 3.76
CA LEU A 123 -14.26 -7.92 3.00
C LEU A 123 -12.99 -8.41 3.72
N ASN A 124 -12.73 -9.71 3.56
CA ASN A 124 -11.59 -10.43 4.15
C ASN A 124 -11.45 -10.16 5.64
N ASP A 125 -12.51 -10.34 6.43
CA ASP A 125 -12.51 -10.14 7.88
C ASP A 125 -12.01 -8.75 8.30
N HIS A 126 -12.58 -7.71 7.69
CA HIS A 126 -12.21 -6.30 7.96
C HIS A 126 -10.74 -6.01 7.66
N TYR A 127 -10.22 -6.55 6.55
CA TYR A 127 -8.81 -6.43 6.18
C TYR A 127 -8.29 -4.99 6.15
N PHE A 128 -9.13 -4.00 5.82
CA PHE A 128 -8.75 -2.59 5.72
C PHE A 128 -8.02 -2.04 6.95
N VAL A 129 -8.24 -2.63 8.14
CA VAL A 129 -7.54 -2.26 9.37
C VAL A 129 -6.03 -2.50 9.27
N VAL A 130 -5.61 -3.54 8.54
CA VAL A 130 -4.20 -3.90 8.34
C VAL A 130 -3.43 -2.78 7.61
N PRO A 131 -3.75 -2.40 6.36
CA PRO A 131 -3.06 -1.31 5.67
C PRO A 131 -3.34 0.07 6.30
N LEU A 132 -4.36 0.22 7.15
CA LEU A 132 -4.62 1.46 7.88
C LEU A 132 -3.64 1.66 9.05
N LEU A 133 -3.35 0.62 9.83
CA LEU A 133 -2.61 0.75 11.09
C LEU A 133 -1.19 0.21 11.03
N VAL A 134 -0.99 -0.94 10.39
CA VAL A 134 0.30 -1.65 10.41
C VAL A 134 1.44 -0.85 9.76
N PRO A 135 1.22 -0.09 8.67
CA PRO A 135 2.28 0.74 8.11
C PRO A 135 2.92 1.72 9.09
N PHE A 136 2.16 2.27 10.06
CA PHE A 136 2.75 3.16 11.08
C PHE A 136 3.79 2.43 11.94
N LEU A 137 3.50 1.19 12.32
CA LEU A 137 4.42 0.35 13.10
C LEU A 137 5.66 -0.03 12.29
N GLY A 138 5.46 -0.42 11.02
CA GLY A 138 6.57 -0.73 10.12
C GLY A 138 7.46 0.49 9.87
N ALA A 139 6.87 1.66 9.63
CA ALA A 139 7.59 2.91 9.45
C ALA A 139 8.45 3.26 10.66
N PHE A 140 7.87 3.21 11.86
CA PHE A 140 8.60 3.46 13.10
C PHE A 140 9.77 2.48 13.27
N ALA A 141 9.51 1.19 13.08
CA ALA A 141 10.55 0.15 13.18
C ALA A 141 11.67 0.33 12.15
N GLY A 142 11.34 0.71 10.91
CA GLY A 142 12.31 0.95 9.84
C GLY A 142 13.25 2.12 10.15
N VAL A 143 12.69 3.24 10.62
CA VAL A 143 13.48 4.39 11.05
C VAL A 143 14.34 4.05 12.27
N LEU A 144 13.78 3.38 13.27
CA LEU A 144 14.52 2.96 14.46
C LEU A 144 15.69 2.04 14.09
N LEU A 145 15.46 1.05 13.23
CA LEU A 145 16.48 0.12 12.77
C LEU A 145 17.59 0.86 12.01
N TYR A 146 17.25 1.85 11.18
CA TYR A 146 18.22 2.70 10.49
C TYR A 146 19.11 3.47 11.48
N VAL A 147 18.51 4.12 12.48
CA VAL A 147 19.25 4.88 13.50
C VAL A 147 20.19 3.97 14.29
N LEU A 148 19.72 2.80 14.71
CA LEU A 148 20.50 1.88 15.54
C LEU A 148 21.63 1.17 14.78
N THR A 149 21.47 0.89 13.48
CA THR A 149 22.41 0.03 12.75
C THR A 149 23.27 0.76 11.73
N VAL A 150 22.78 1.87 11.17
CA VAL A 150 23.49 2.66 10.16
C VAL A 150 24.08 3.90 10.80
N VAL A 151 23.24 4.78 11.37
CA VAL A 151 23.68 6.07 11.90
C VAL A 151 24.67 5.92 13.07
N SER A 152 24.46 4.94 13.95
CA SER A 152 25.36 4.64 15.07
C SER A 152 26.81 4.35 14.65
N LYS A 153 27.04 3.95 13.39
CA LYS A 153 28.35 3.62 12.84
C LYS A 153 28.98 4.77 12.06
N VAL A 154 28.22 5.81 11.74
CA VAL A 154 28.71 6.96 11.00
C VAL A 154 29.23 7.99 12.01
N LYS A 155 30.55 8.15 12.08
CA LYS A 155 31.17 9.19 12.91
C LYS A 155 30.79 10.56 12.35
N VAL A 156 30.22 11.41 13.20
CA VAL A 156 29.97 12.83 12.93
C VAL A 156 31.30 13.56 12.81
#